data_AF-A0A3M6UNP1-F1
#
_entry.id   AF-A0A3M6UNP1-F1
#
_cell.length_a   1.000
_cell.length_b   1.000
_cell.length_c   1.000
_cell.angle_alpha   90.00
_cell.angle_beta   90.00
_cell.angle_gamma   90.00
#
_symmetry.space_group_name_H-M   'P 1'
#
loop_
_entity.id
_entity.type
_entity.pdbx_description
1 polymer ?
#
loop_
_entity_poly.entity_id
_entity_poly.type
_entity_poly.pdbx_seq_one_letter_code
_entity_poly.pdbx_strand_id
1 'polypeptide(L)'
;MDYCTRSVVIEKRLPLENVTYTILTEKDVVKNEKGKYFLAMIKTTENYDNLKESLADLNKKITVYSLGGDWKFLAHICGSAAANQNFACIWRKCLKHERFDINKKLSLTDKSLEARDLHKIGKHAKSKQYNCKTNLLFDFIPIDRVIIDTLHLFLRISDNLIKLLIRGLHRKYAIHKVSTFSNGFVEMGTSTWLELHDMDKLQALWSNFIDTRYTYR
;
A
#
# COMPACT_ATOMS: atom_id res chain seq x y z
N MET A 1 -7.98 -10.04 -23.93
CA MET A 1 -8.98 -9.97 -22.84
C MET A 1 -8.22 -9.61 -21.60
N ASP A 2 -8.43 -8.39 -21.11
CA ASP A 2 -7.63 -7.80 -20.03
C ASP A 2 -8.34 -8.03 -18.69
N TYR A 3 -7.86 -9.02 -17.93
CA TYR A 3 -8.38 -9.33 -16.60
C TYR A 3 -7.60 -8.55 -15.53
N CYS A 4 -8.28 -7.78 -14.69
CA CYS A 4 -7.69 -7.10 -13.53
C CYS A 4 -8.22 -7.74 -12.24
N THR A 5 -7.37 -8.47 -11.53
CA THR A 5 -7.78 -9.07 -10.26
C THR A 5 -7.62 -8.04 -9.15
N ARG A 6 -8.74 -7.55 -8.59
CA ARG A 6 -8.68 -6.66 -7.43
C ARG A 6 -9.89 -6.76 -6.51
N SER A 7 -9.73 -7.59 -5.48
CA SER A 7 -9.79 -7.21 -4.07
C SER A 7 -9.85 -8.48 -3.24
N VAL A 8 -8.83 -8.67 -2.40
CA VAL A 8 -8.94 -9.54 -1.24
C VAL A 8 -9.50 -8.71 -0.09
N VAL A 9 -10.78 -8.96 0.22
CA VAL A 9 -11.45 -8.34 1.36
C VAL A 9 -11.28 -9.27 2.56
N ILE A 10 -10.41 -8.86 3.49
CA ILE A 10 -10.16 -9.57 4.74
C ILE A 10 -11.18 -9.12 5.78
N GLU A 11 -12.08 -10.03 6.14
CA GLU A 11 -12.93 -9.85 7.32
C GLU A 11 -12.17 -10.33 8.56
N LYS A 12 -11.87 -9.41 9.49
CA LYS A 12 -10.89 -9.51 10.59
C LYS A 12 -11.07 -10.68 11.60
N ARG A 13 -12.00 -11.61 11.41
CA ARG A 13 -12.32 -12.68 12.38
C ARG A 13 -12.37 -14.10 11.81
N LEU A 14 -12.21 -14.27 10.50
CA LEU A 14 -12.12 -15.59 9.88
C LEU A 14 -10.88 -15.61 8.98
N PRO A 15 -10.11 -16.72 8.96
CA PRO A 15 -9.01 -16.89 8.01
C PRO A 15 -9.59 -17.15 6.62
N LEU A 16 -10.27 -16.15 6.06
CA LEU A 16 -10.97 -16.21 4.77
C LEU A 16 -10.38 -15.13 3.86
N GLU A 17 -9.78 -15.57 2.77
CA GLU A 17 -9.26 -14.71 1.72
C GLU A 17 -10.22 -14.78 0.52
N ASN A 18 -10.87 -13.66 0.21
CA ASN A 18 -11.78 -13.54 -0.92
C ASN A 18 -11.01 -13.15 -2.17
N VAL A 19 -10.83 -14.03 -3.13
CA VAL A 19 -10.22 -13.66 -4.41
C VAL A 19 -11.32 -13.23 -5.37
N THR A 20 -11.24 -11.99 -5.84
CA THR A 20 -12.19 -11.41 -6.80
C THR A 20 -11.44 -10.78 -7.97
N TYR A 21 -12.07 -10.78 -9.14
CA TYR A 21 -11.55 -10.10 -10.32
C TYR A 21 -12.56 -9.14 -10.92
N THR A 22 -12.03 -8.20 -11.69
CA THR A 22 -12.76 -7.16 -12.38
C THR A 22 -12.23 -7.06 -13.80
N ILE A 23 -13.13 -6.86 -14.75
CA ILE A 23 -12.76 -6.72 -16.15
C ILE A 23 -12.64 -5.23 -16.45
N LEU A 24 -11.44 -4.75 -16.76
CA LEU A 24 -11.19 -3.30 -16.92
C LEU A 24 -11.97 -2.68 -18.09
N THR A 25 -12.33 -3.49 -19.08
CA THR A 25 -13.11 -3.04 -20.25
C THR A 25 -14.54 -2.66 -19.90
N GLU A 26 -15.04 -3.01 -18.70
CA GLU A 26 -16.41 -2.74 -18.26
C GLU A 26 -16.63 -1.35 -17.64
N LYS A 27 -15.66 -0.44 -17.80
CA LYS A 27 -15.73 1.01 -17.49
C LYS A 27 -16.50 1.32 -16.18
N ASP A 28 -17.75 1.78 -16.30
CA ASP A 28 -18.56 2.33 -15.22
C ASP A 28 -18.94 1.28 -14.15
N VAL A 29 -18.84 0.00 -14.49
CA VAL A 29 -19.18 -1.11 -13.58
C VAL A 29 -17.99 -1.49 -12.69
N VAL A 30 -16.76 -1.18 -13.10
CA VAL A 30 -15.49 -1.59 -12.45
C VAL A 30 -15.41 -1.18 -10.99
N LYS A 31 -15.98 -0.02 -10.62
CA LYS A 31 -15.92 0.52 -9.25
C LYS A 31 -17.08 0.04 -8.37
N ASN A 32 -18.14 -0.49 -8.98
CA ASN A 32 -19.34 -0.91 -8.28
C ASN A 32 -19.28 -2.40 -7.94
N GLU A 33 -20.10 -2.84 -6.99
CA GLU A 33 -20.17 -4.26 -6.60
C GLU A 33 -20.52 -5.18 -7.76
N LYS A 34 -21.29 -4.66 -8.74
CA LYS A 34 -21.69 -5.38 -9.95
C LYS A 34 -20.51 -5.74 -10.87
N GLY A 35 -19.36 -5.07 -10.76
CA GLY A 35 -18.16 -5.33 -11.55
C GLY A 35 -17.11 -6.15 -10.81
N LYS A 36 -17.48 -6.72 -9.66
CA LYS A 36 -16.62 -7.60 -8.87
C LYS A 36 -17.10 -9.03 -9.03
N TYR A 37 -16.36 -9.79 -9.82
CA TYR A 37 -16.63 -11.20 -10.04
C TYR A 37 -15.90 -12.03 -8.99
N PHE A 38 -16.66 -12.88 -8.31
CA PHE A 38 -16.12 -13.81 -7.34
C PHE A 38 -15.34 -14.92 -8.06
N LEU A 39 -14.13 -15.20 -7.58
CA LEU A 39 -13.28 -16.25 -8.13
C LEU A 39 -13.14 -17.41 -7.16
N ALA A 40 -12.78 -17.11 -5.92
CA ALA A 40 -12.59 -18.10 -4.88
C ALA A 40 -12.71 -17.47 -3.50
N MET A 41 -13.12 -18.27 -2.53
CA MET A 41 -13.01 -17.95 -1.11
C MET A 41 -12.14 -19.02 -0.48
N ILE A 42 -11.01 -18.59 0.07
CA ILE A 42 -9.97 -19.50 0.56
C ILE A 42 -9.97 -19.42 2.07
N LYS A 43 -10.29 -20.53 2.72
CA LYS A 43 -10.20 -20.62 4.17
C LYS A 43 -8.78 -20.99 4.60
N THR A 44 -7.89 -20.00 4.70
CA THR A 44 -6.49 -20.23 5.08
C THR A 44 -5.90 -19.08 5.89
N THR A 45 -4.83 -19.36 6.62
CA THR A 45 -4.06 -18.29 7.25
C THR A 45 -3.16 -17.62 6.21
N GLU A 46 -3.15 -16.29 6.23
CA GLU A 46 -2.41 -15.44 5.31
C GLU A 46 -0.89 -15.52 5.54
N ASN A 47 -0.29 -16.62 5.10
CA ASN A 47 1.15 -16.82 5.03
C ASN A 47 1.55 -17.31 3.63
N TYR A 48 2.84 -17.20 3.30
CA TYR A 48 3.31 -17.44 1.94
C TYR A 48 3.05 -18.87 1.45
N ASP A 49 3.33 -19.88 2.28
CA ASP A 49 3.23 -21.29 1.87
C ASP A 49 1.76 -21.68 1.65
N ASN A 50 0.87 -21.23 2.54
CA ASN A 50 -0.56 -21.45 2.45
C ASN A 50 -1.19 -20.77 1.24
N LEU A 51 -0.84 -19.51 0.98
CA LEU A 51 -1.30 -18.78 -0.21
C LEU A 51 -0.76 -19.44 -1.48
N LYS A 52 0.49 -19.93 -1.45
CA LYS A 52 1.09 -20.61 -2.60
C LYS A 52 0.35 -21.88 -2.97
N GLU A 53 0.01 -22.69 -1.99
CA GLU A 53 -0.77 -23.91 -2.18
C GLU A 53 -2.19 -23.59 -2.66
N SER A 54 -2.87 -22.68 -1.96
CA SER A 54 -4.28 -22.35 -2.24
C SER A 54 -4.50 -21.65 -3.58
N LEU A 55 -3.50 -20.93 -4.09
CA LEU A 55 -3.57 -20.17 -5.35
C LEU A 55 -2.83 -20.88 -6.51
N ALA A 56 -2.31 -22.10 -6.31
CA ALA A 56 -1.50 -22.80 -7.30
C ALA A 56 -2.23 -23.01 -8.64
N ASP A 57 -3.52 -23.31 -8.60
CA ASP A 57 -4.34 -23.54 -9.79
C ASP A 57 -4.65 -22.24 -10.55
N LEU A 58 -4.82 -21.13 -9.83
CA LEU A 58 -5.05 -19.81 -10.40
C LEU A 58 -3.82 -19.32 -11.17
N ASN A 59 -2.63 -19.61 -10.63
CA ASN A 59 -1.34 -19.29 -11.24
C ASN A 59 -1.16 -19.91 -12.63
N LYS A 60 -1.78 -21.08 -12.88
CA LYS A 60 -1.67 -21.80 -14.16
C LYS A 60 -2.72 -21.41 -15.19
N LYS A 61 -3.90 -20.93 -14.75
CA LYS A 61 -5.10 -20.83 -15.59
C LYS A 61 -5.47 -19.40 -15.97
N ILE A 62 -4.95 -18.39 -15.28
CA ILE A 62 -5.38 -17.01 -15.46
C ILE A 62 -4.21 -16.13 -15.87
N THR A 63 -4.39 -15.42 -16.98
CA THR A 63 -3.53 -14.31 -17.35
C THR A 63 -4.05 -13.05 -16.66
N VAL A 64 -3.40 -12.64 -15.58
CA VAL A 64 -3.76 -11.45 -14.82
C VAL A 64 -2.92 -10.26 -15.31
N TYR A 65 -3.56 -9.15 -15.67
CA TYR A 65 -2.87 -7.93 -16.08
C TYR A 65 -2.28 -7.16 -14.90
N SER A 66 -3.03 -7.05 -13.80
CA SER A 66 -2.62 -6.34 -12.59
C SER A 66 -3.18 -7.02 -11.34
N LEU A 67 -2.42 -6.94 -10.25
CA LEU A 67 -2.78 -7.51 -8.97
C LEU A 67 -2.99 -6.39 -7.96
N GLY A 68 -4.06 -6.43 -7.18
CA GLY A 68 -4.20 -5.53 -6.04
C GLY A 68 -4.79 -6.18 -4.79
N GLY A 69 -4.51 -5.54 -3.67
CA GLY A 69 -4.93 -5.97 -2.34
C GLY A 69 -4.35 -5.04 -1.28
N ASP A 70 -4.64 -5.30 -0.01
CA ASP A 70 -3.97 -4.59 1.07
C ASP A 70 -2.47 -4.90 1.09
N TRP A 71 -1.72 -4.08 1.83
CA TRP A 71 -0.26 -4.19 1.86
C TRP A 71 0.24 -5.54 2.39
N LYS A 72 -0.44 -6.13 3.38
CA LYS A 72 0.00 -7.37 4.02
C LYS A 72 -0.12 -8.53 3.03
N PHE A 73 -1.25 -8.64 2.34
CA PHE A 73 -1.46 -9.64 1.30
C PHE A 73 -0.41 -9.49 0.20
N LEU A 74 -0.27 -8.27 -0.34
CA LEU A 74 0.69 -8.01 -1.41
C LEU A 74 2.14 -8.25 -0.98
N ALA A 75 2.50 -8.00 0.27
CA ALA A 75 3.83 -8.30 0.79
C ALA A 75 4.13 -9.80 0.72
N HIS A 76 3.16 -10.66 1.05
CA HIS A 76 3.34 -12.11 0.93
C HIS A 76 3.48 -12.52 -0.54
N ILE A 77 2.59 -12.04 -1.42
CA ILE A 77 2.62 -12.36 -2.85
C ILE A 77 3.93 -11.90 -3.53
N CYS A 78 4.45 -10.74 -3.15
CA CYS A 78 5.69 -10.17 -3.68
C CYS A 78 6.95 -10.67 -2.95
N GLY A 79 6.81 -11.60 -2.00
CA GLY A 79 7.91 -12.19 -1.25
C GLY A 79 8.65 -11.22 -0.32
N SER A 80 7.97 -10.18 0.18
CA SER A 80 8.49 -9.21 1.14
C SER A 80 8.28 -9.67 2.59
N ALA A 81 9.20 -9.28 3.47
CA ALA A 81 9.03 -9.43 4.92
C ALA A 81 8.23 -8.25 5.53
N ALA A 82 8.26 -8.09 6.86
CA ALA A 82 7.35 -7.21 7.60
C ALA A 82 7.43 -5.71 7.25
N ALA A 83 6.32 -4.98 7.47
CA ALA A 83 6.15 -3.58 7.08
C ALA A 83 7.08 -2.61 7.83
N ASN A 84 7.51 -3.01 9.02
CA ASN A 84 8.33 -2.19 9.90
C ASN A 84 9.83 -2.22 9.54
N GLN A 85 10.25 -3.11 8.65
CA GLN A 85 11.64 -3.28 8.23
C GLN A 85 12.12 -2.16 7.29
N ASN A 86 13.44 -2.05 7.17
CA ASN A 86 14.05 -1.33 6.04
C ASN A 86 13.64 -2.00 4.74
N PHE A 87 13.52 -1.22 3.65
CA PHE A 87 13.10 -1.75 2.35
C PHE A 87 11.69 -2.38 2.33
N ALA A 88 10.76 -1.95 3.19
CA ALA A 88 9.38 -2.45 3.17
C ALA A 88 8.55 -2.03 1.93
N CYS A 89 9.07 -1.14 1.08
CA CYS A 89 8.37 -0.75 -0.14
C CYS A 89 8.32 -1.92 -1.13
N ILE A 90 7.13 -2.19 -1.66
CA ILE A 90 6.89 -3.26 -2.64
C ILE A 90 7.62 -2.93 -3.95
N TRP A 91 7.55 -1.67 -4.42
CA TRP A 91 8.10 -1.29 -5.72
C TRP A 91 9.60 -1.00 -5.74
N ARG A 92 10.19 -0.55 -4.62
CA ARG A 92 11.56 0.00 -4.59
C ARG A 92 12.36 -0.51 -3.39
N LYS A 93 13.68 -0.61 -3.55
CA LYS A 93 14.64 -0.82 -2.46
C LYS A 93 14.94 0.51 -1.72
N CYS A 94 13.93 1.09 -1.07
CA CYS A 94 14.08 2.32 -0.29
C CYS A 94 14.29 2.06 1.22
N LEU A 95 15.33 2.65 1.80
CA LEU A 95 15.55 2.67 3.26
C LEU A 95 14.43 3.42 3.99
N LYS A 96 14.12 3.02 5.23
CA LYS A 96 13.00 3.59 6.00
C LYS A 96 13.16 5.09 6.25
N HIS A 97 14.38 5.52 6.58
CA HIS A 97 14.69 6.91 6.91
C HIS A 97 14.86 7.81 5.70
N GLU A 98 14.77 7.29 4.47
CA GLU A 98 14.92 8.10 3.25
C GLU A 98 13.59 8.30 2.52
N ARG A 99 12.51 7.67 3.00
CA ARG A 99 11.18 7.70 2.34
C ARG A 99 10.56 9.08 2.29
N PHE A 100 10.98 9.99 3.17
CA PHE A 100 10.46 11.36 3.22
C PHE A 100 11.16 12.30 2.23
N ASP A 101 12.29 11.88 1.65
CA ASP A 101 13.10 12.76 0.81
C ASP A 101 12.47 12.89 -0.58
N ILE A 102 11.78 14.02 -0.78
CA ILE A 102 11.11 14.37 -2.02
C ILE A 102 12.08 14.70 -3.16
N ASN A 103 13.36 14.92 -2.87
CA ASN A 103 14.38 15.23 -3.88
C ASN A 103 14.90 13.96 -4.57
N LYS A 104 14.70 12.78 -3.96
CA LYS A 104 15.09 11.52 -4.61
C LYS A 104 14.15 11.21 -5.75
N LYS A 105 14.70 11.11 -6.96
CA LYS A 105 13.96 10.69 -8.14
C LYS A 105 13.35 9.30 -7.90
N LEU A 106 12.04 9.20 -8.09
CA LEU A 106 11.25 7.97 -7.93
C LEU A 106 10.98 7.37 -9.29
N SER A 107 11.14 6.05 -9.39
CA SER A 107 10.69 5.28 -10.54
C SER A 107 10.23 3.90 -10.09
N LEU A 108 9.17 3.40 -10.73
CA LEU A 108 8.62 2.07 -10.50
C LEU A 108 9.30 1.00 -11.36
N THR A 109 9.93 1.40 -12.46
CA THR A 109 10.49 0.51 -13.48
C THR A 109 12.00 0.65 -13.64
N ASP A 110 12.54 1.83 -13.34
CA ASP A 110 13.96 2.12 -13.54
C ASP A 110 14.82 1.49 -12.42
N LYS A 111 15.55 0.44 -12.80
CA LYS A 111 16.42 -0.33 -11.90
C LYS A 111 17.61 0.49 -11.39
N SER A 112 18.04 1.52 -12.13
CA SER A 112 19.11 2.43 -11.69
C SER A 112 18.64 3.31 -10.53
N LEU A 113 17.34 3.58 -10.46
CA LEU A 113 16.67 4.31 -9.37
C LEU A 113 16.14 3.36 -8.29
N GLU A 114 16.79 2.21 -8.13
CA GLU A 114 16.51 1.20 -7.09
C GLU A 114 15.13 0.52 -7.18
N ALA A 115 14.43 0.62 -8.32
CA ALA A 115 13.24 -0.18 -8.57
C ALA A 115 13.54 -1.68 -8.37
N ARG A 116 12.55 -2.44 -7.90
CA ARG A 116 12.71 -3.89 -7.72
C ARG A 116 12.68 -4.59 -9.06
N ASP A 117 13.58 -5.55 -9.19
CA ASP A 117 13.65 -6.42 -10.35
C ASP A 117 13.08 -7.79 -9.98
N LEU A 118 12.00 -8.17 -10.68
CA LEU A 118 11.32 -9.44 -10.56
C LEU A 118 12.31 -10.63 -10.52
N HIS A 119 13.25 -10.67 -11.47
CA HIS A 119 14.20 -11.78 -11.61
C HIS A 119 15.24 -11.84 -10.46
N LYS A 120 15.45 -10.72 -9.76
CA LYS A 120 16.43 -10.63 -8.66
C LYS A 120 15.80 -10.88 -7.29
N ILE A 121 14.47 -10.79 -7.15
CA ILE A 121 13.79 -10.98 -5.86
C ILE A 121 14.13 -12.35 -5.24
N GLY A 122 14.13 -13.43 -6.02
CA GLY A 122 14.50 -14.75 -5.49
C GLY A 122 15.95 -14.86 -5.05
N LYS A 123 16.89 -14.17 -5.73
CA LYS A 123 18.30 -14.10 -5.30
C LYS A 123 18.44 -13.27 -4.02
N HIS A 124 17.73 -12.15 -3.92
CA HIS A 124 17.71 -11.32 -2.72
C HIS A 124 17.06 -12.06 -1.53
N ALA A 125 16.05 -12.90 -1.78
CA ALA A 125 15.43 -13.73 -0.75
C ALA A 125 16.44 -14.73 -0.16
N LYS A 126 17.20 -15.45 -1.00
CA LYS A 126 18.25 -16.38 -0.54
C LYS A 126 19.34 -15.70 0.29
N SER A 127 19.69 -14.47 -0.07
CA SER A 127 20.70 -13.66 0.62
C SER A 127 20.14 -12.76 1.74
N LYS A 128 18.83 -12.82 2.01
CA LYS A 128 18.11 -11.98 2.99
C LYS A 128 18.33 -10.47 2.81
N GLN A 129 18.44 -10.02 1.56
CA GLN A 129 18.68 -8.61 1.22
C GLN A 129 17.39 -7.87 0.88
N TYR A 130 17.39 -6.55 1.11
CA TYR A 130 16.33 -5.63 0.69
C TYR A 130 14.91 -6.06 1.10
N ASN A 131 14.76 -6.71 2.26
CA ASN A 131 13.48 -7.21 2.77
C ASN A 131 12.81 -8.27 1.88
N CYS A 132 13.54 -8.91 0.96
CA CYS A 132 13.07 -10.10 0.25
C CYS A 132 13.21 -11.32 1.16
N LYS A 133 12.12 -12.05 1.37
CA LYS A 133 12.04 -13.26 2.22
C LYS A 133 11.81 -14.52 1.39
N THR A 134 10.95 -14.44 0.39
CA THR A 134 10.58 -15.56 -0.48
C THR A 134 10.59 -15.11 -1.95
N ASN A 135 10.37 -16.06 -2.87
CA ASN A 135 10.13 -15.74 -4.28
C ASN A 135 8.74 -15.08 -4.43
N LEU A 136 8.49 -14.50 -5.60
CA LEU A 136 7.13 -14.09 -5.93
C LEU A 136 6.24 -15.31 -6.10
N LEU A 137 4.98 -15.18 -5.70
CA LEU A 137 3.99 -16.19 -5.98
C LEU A 137 3.53 -16.16 -7.45
N PHE A 138 3.35 -14.95 -8.00
CA PHE A 138 3.06 -14.72 -9.41
C PHE A 138 4.26 -14.05 -10.06
N ASP A 139 5.15 -14.85 -10.63
CA ASP A 139 6.35 -14.35 -11.32
C ASP A 139 6.05 -13.75 -12.70
N PHE A 140 4.88 -14.02 -13.28
CA PHE A 140 4.46 -13.41 -14.54
C PHE A 140 3.90 -11.98 -14.39
N ILE A 141 3.61 -11.51 -13.17
CA ILE A 141 3.07 -10.17 -12.92
C ILE A 141 4.23 -9.20 -12.61
N PRO A 142 4.47 -8.20 -13.46
CA PRO A 142 5.47 -7.17 -13.17
C PRO A 142 5.14 -6.40 -11.89
N ILE A 143 6.18 -6.03 -11.12
CA ILE A 143 6.03 -5.32 -9.84
C ILE A 143 5.32 -3.96 -10.02
N ASP A 144 5.54 -3.27 -11.13
CA ASP A 144 4.86 -2.01 -11.49
C ASP A 144 3.35 -2.18 -11.71
N ARG A 145 2.87 -3.40 -11.93
CA ARG A 145 1.44 -3.76 -12.04
C ARG A 145 0.83 -4.27 -10.74
N VAL A 146 1.58 -4.19 -9.64
CA VAL A 146 1.07 -4.44 -8.28
C VAL A 146 0.51 -3.15 -7.69
N ILE A 147 -0.75 -3.19 -7.26
CA ILE A 147 -1.52 -2.01 -6.90
C ILE A 147 -2.05 -2.10 -5.46
N ILE A 148 -1.48 -1.32 -4.55
CA ILE A 148 -1.93 -1.24 -3.14
C ILE A 148 -3.34 -0.68 -3.05
N ASP A 149 -4.19 -1.37 -2.32
CA ASP A 149 -5.57 -0.99 -1.98
C ASP A 149 -5.63 0.46 -1.46
N THR A 150 -6.43 1.27 -2.15
CA THR A 150 -6.55 2.70 -1.89
C THR A 150 -7.33 2.99 -0.60
N LEU A 151 -8.32 2.17 -0.24
CA LEU A 151 -9.07 2.32 1.01
C LEU A 151 -8.15 2.04 2.20
N HIS A 152 -7.42 0.92 2.18
CA HIS A 152 -6.49 0.58 3.25
C HIS A 152 -5.36 1.61 3.39
N LEU A 153 -4.87 2.14 2.27
CA LEU A 153 -3.89 3.21 2.28
C LEU A 153 -4.47 4.50 2.89
N PHE A 154 -5.68 4.88 2.50
CA PHE A 154 -6.37 6.06 3.03
C PHE A 154 -6.56 5.98 4.54
N LEU A 155 -7.03 4.84 5.05
CA LEU A 155 -7.19 4.60 6.49
C LEU A 155 -5.85 4.74 7.23
N ARG A 156 -4.77 4.18 6.66
CA ARG A 156 -3.44 4.27 7.25
C ARG A 156 -2.89 5.70 7.30
N ILE A 157 -3.13 6.48 6.25
CA ILE A 157 -2.74 7.90 6.21
C ILE A 157 -3.54 8.67 7.26
N SER A 158 -4.86 8.48 7.29
CA SER A 158 -5.76 9.15 8.24
C SER A 158 -5.37 8.87 9.69
N ASP A 159 -5.08 7.61 10.04
CA ASP A 159 -4.57 7.23 11.36
C ASP A 159 -3.31 8.00 11.77
N ASN A 160 -2.37 8.17 10.83
CA ASN A 160 -1.12 8.89 11.11
C ASN A 160 -1.36 10.40 11.27
N LEU A 161 -2.19 10.99 10.42
CA LEU A 161 -2.57 12.40 10.51
C LEU A 161 -3.26 12.70 11.84
N ILE A 162 -4.23 11.88 12.24
CA ILE A 162 -4.94 12.02 13.52
C ILE A 162 -3.96 11.88 14.70
N LYS A 163 -3.03 10.92 14.67
CA LYS A 163 -1.99 10.78 15.69
C LYS A 163 -1.09 12.02 15.79
N LEU A 164 -0.71 12.60 14.64
CA LEU A 164 0.10 13.81 14.60
C LEU A 164 -0.68 15.01 15.16
N LEU A 165 -1.95 15.15 14.79
CA LEU A 165 -2.84 16.18 15.32
C LEU A 165 -2.96 16.09 16.84
N ILE A 166 -3.27 14.91 17.39
CA ILE A 166 -3.38 14.69 18.84
C ILE A 166 -2.06 15.03 19.55
N ARG A 167 -0.92 14.63 18.98
CA ARG A 167 0.40 14.96 19.53
C ARG A 167 0.68 16.47 19.50
N GLY A 168 0.31 17.15 18.42
CA GLY A 168 0.44 18.60 18.29
C GLY A 168 -0.39 19.34 19.33
N LEU A 169 -1.66 18.95 19.49
CA LEU A 169 -2.54 19.48 20.53
C LEU A 169 -1.96 19.24 21.93
N HIS A 170 -1.55 18.01 22.24
CA HIS A 170 -0.99 17.69 23.56
C HIS A 170 0.27 18.51 23.89
N ARG A 171 1.16 18.73 22.92
CA ARG A 171 2.33 19.61 23.11
C ARG A 171 1.89 21.05 23.41
N LYS A 172 0.93 21.59 22.65
CA LYS A 172 0.39 22.94 22.88
C LYS A 172 -0.22 23.07 24.28
N TYR A 173 -1.04 22.12 24.72
CA TYR A 173 -1.63 22.14 26.06
C TYR A 173 -0.58 21.98 27.18
N ALA A 174 0.43 21.12 26.98
CA ALA A 174 1.54 20.96 27.93
C ALA A 174 2.38 22.24 28.08
N ILE A 175 2.59 22.98 26.98
CA ILE A 175 3.28 24.28 26.99
C ILE A 175 2.45 25.34 27.73
N HIS A 176 1.13 25.34 27.57
CA HIS A 176 0.25 26.33 28.19
C HIS A 176 -0.17 26.00 29.65
N LYS A 177 0.25 24.87 30.25
CA LYS A 177 -0.15 24.42 31.61
C LYS A 177 -1.67 24.51 31.88
N VAL A 178 -2.51 24.39 30.85
CA VAL A 178 -3.96 24.49 31.03
C VAL A 178 -4.47 23.14 31.52
N SER A 179 -5.02 23.10 32.74
CA SER A 179 -5.43 21.89 33.43
C SER A 179 -6.85 21.41 33.10
N THR A 180 -7.60 22.10 32.24
CA THR A 180 -9.00 21.75 31.92
C THR A 180 -9.39 22.03 30.47
N PHE A 181 -10.14 21.09 29.87
CA PHE A 181 -10.93 21.32 28.65
C PHE A 181 -12.08 22.27 29.01
N SER A 182 -11.82 23.58 29.02
CA SER A 182 -12.87 24.58 29.06
C SER A 182 -13.39 24.80 27.64
N ASN A 183 -14.53 24.17 27.36
CA ASN A 183 -15.54 24.45 26.34
C ASN A 183 -15.08 25.06 25.00
N GLY A 184 -15.20 24.24 23.95
CA GLY A 184 -15.41 24.71 22.57
C GLY A 184 -14.12 24.94 21.78
N PHE A 185 -14.20 24.64 20.48
CA PHE A 185 -13.22 25.08 19.48
C PHE A 185 -13.17 26.62 19.50
N VAL A 186 -12.23 27.20 20.26
CA VAL A 186 -11.93 28.63 20.19
C VAL A 186 -11.29 28.91 18.84
N GLU A 187 -11.82 29.91 18.13
CA GLU A 187 -11.39 30.33 16.80
C GLU A 187 -9.87 30.45 16.70
N MET A 188 -9.28 29.77 15.71
CA MET A 188 -7.85 29.86 15.42
C MET A 188 -7.52 31.27 14.90
N GLY A 189 -6.73 32.00 15.68
CA GLY A 189 -6.09 33.24 15.22
C GLY A 189 -5.18 33.00 14.02
N THR A 190 -5.19 33.96 13.09
CA THR A 190 -4.56 33.94 11.76
C THR A 190 -3.03 33.89 11.75
N SER A 191 -2.35 33.85 12.90
CA SER A 191 -0.89 33.72 12.98
C SER A 191 -0.38 32.27 13.08
N THR A 192 -1.27 31.28 13.14
CA THR A 192 -0.92 29.86 13.36
C THR A 192 -0.49 29.11 12.08
N TRP A 193 -0.43 29.78 10.93
CA TRP A 193 -0.14 29.15 9.64
C TRP A 193 1.35 28.81 9.41
N LEU A 194 2.26 29.31 10.25
CA LEU A 194 3.72 29.10 10.08
C LEU A 194 4.22 27.71 10.54
N GLU A 195 3.40 26.92 11.23
CA GLU A 195 3.75 25.55 11.66
C GLU A 195 3.08 24.45 10.80
N LEU A 196 2.67 24.77 9.57
CA LEU A 196 2.09 23.82 8.61
C LEU A 196 3.08 23.28 7.56
N HIS A 197 4.39 23.50 7.77
CA HIS A 197 5.45 23.00 6.89
C HIS A 197 5.48 21.47 6.70
N ASP A 198 4.81 20.69 7.55
CA ASP A 198 4.65 19.23 7.40
C ASP A 198 3.40 18.85 6.60
N MET A 199 2.37 19.69 6.54
CA MET A 199 1.18 19.45 5.72
C MET A 199 1.47 19.64 4.24
N ASP A 200 2.32 20.60 3.87
CA ASP A 200 2.79 20.77 2.49
C ASP A 200 3.61 19.56 2.00
N LYS A 201 4.38 18.92 2.89
CA LYS A 201 5.11 17.67 2.57
C LYS A 201 4.17 16.49 2.41
N LEU A 202 3.10 16.44 3.20
CA LEU A 202 2.05 15.42 3.08
C LEU A 202 1.20 15.64 1.82
N GLN A 203 0.93 16.88 1.44
CA GLN A 203 0.26 17.27 0.21
C GLN A 203 1.15 17.03 -1.03
N ALA A 204 2.46 17.19 -0.92
CA ALA A 204 3.43 16.80 -1.96
C ALA A 204 3.53 15.27 -2.10
N LEU A 205 3.50 14.52 -0.99
CA LEU A 205 3.39 13.05 -0.99
C LEU A 205 2.06 12.59 -1.61
N TRP A 206 0.97 13.30 -1.37
CA TRP A 206 -0.36 13.04 -1.92
C TRP A 206 -0.42 13.35 -3.43
N SER A 207 0.12 14.49 -3.85
CA SER A 207 0.17 14.92 -5.26
C SER A 207 1.04 13.96 -6.09
N ASN A 208 2.22 13.57 -5.61
CA ASN A 208 3.08 12.62 -6.33
C ASN A 208 2.48 11.20 -6.46
N PHE A 209 1.62 10.79 -5.51
CA PHE A 209 1.02 9.44 -5.49
C PHE A 209 -0.30 9.35 -6.28
N ILE A 210 -1.04 10.46 -6.39
CA ILE A 210 -2.24 10.57 -7.21
C ILE A 210 -1.85 10.84 -8.67
N ASP A 211 -0.96 11.79 -8.93
CA ASP A 211 -0.66 12.27 -10.28
C ASP A 211 -0.01 11.18 -11.17
N THR A 212 0.78 10.27 -10.57
CA THR A 212 1.38 9.13 -11.30
C THR A 212 0.41 8.02 -11.71
N ARG A 213 -0.86 8.05 -11.26
CA ARG A 213 -1.86 7.01 -11.60
C ARG A 213 -3.17 7.53 -12.22
N TYR A 214 -3.32 8.84 -12.39
CA TYR A 214 -4.47 9.43 -13.10
C TYR A 214 -4.16 9.90 -14.52
N THR A 215 -2.92 9.84 -14.98
CA THR A 215 -2.59 9.97 -16.41
C THR A 215 -2.61 8.61 -17.10
N TYR A 216 -3.80 8.01 -17.21
CA TYR A 216 -4.06 7.12 -18.35
C TYR A 216 -4.35 8.03 -19.55
N ARG A 217 -3.35 8.22 -20.41
CA ARG A 217 -3.55 8.48 -21.83
C ARG A 217 -3.23 7.20 -22.58
#